data_AF-A0A5A7NR36-F1
#
_entry.id   AF-A0A5A7NR36-F1
#
_cell.length_a   1.000
_cell.length_b   1.000
_cell.length_c   1.000
_cell.angle_alpha   90.00
_cell.angle_beta   90.00
_cell.angle_gamma   90.00
#
_symmetry.space_group_name_H-M   'P 1'
#
loop_
_entity.id
_entity.type
_entity.pdbx_description
1 polymer ?
#
loop_
_entity_poly.entity_id
_entity_poly.type
_entity_poly.pdbx_seq_one_letter_code
_entity_poly.pdbx_strand_id
1 'polypeptide(L)'
;MALTREQVVDAAVGVLAGFGLADLSMRRLARELDVQVGALYWHVKNKQELLVDVAARLLGGIEHLPDAAATPREAVTSLATAIRAALAPVPDSAEVVQLAQTMQPAALEPLTWLRELLEEAGVAPQRSAWARHLLLNHILGSVAAQQDRSRLEAVGGTGGPDLGTDAFAWGVETILDGLGI
;
A
#
# COMPACT_ATOMS: atom_id res chain seq x y z
N MET A 1 -11.75 -26.99 -11.57
CA MET A 1 -10.70 -26.08 -12.08
C MET A 1 -9.50 -26.17 -11.16
N ALA A 2 -8.29 -26.13 -11.69
CA ALA A 2 -7.09 -26.07 -10.85
C ALA A 2 -7.00 -24.69 -10.20
N LEU A 3 -6.65 -24.65 -8.92
CA LEU A 3 -6.37 -23.42 -8.19
C LEU A 3 -5.15 -22.72 -8.82
N THR A 4 -5.21 -21.40 -8.96
CA THR A 4 -4.10 -20.58 -9.47
C THR A 4 -3.60 -19.63 -8.40
N ARG A 5 -2.36 -19.14 -8.55
CA ARG A 5 -1.77 -18.17 -7.62
C ARG A 5 -2.57 -16.88 -7.56
N GLU A 6 -3.04 -16.37 -8.70
CA GLU A 6 -3.89 -15.19 -8.79
C GLU A 6 -5.18 -15.35 -7.99
N GLN A 7 -5.87 -16.49 -8.12
CA GLN A 7 -7.07 -16.78 -7.33
C GLN A 7 -6.79 -16.82 -5.82
N VAL A 8 -5.64 -17.34 -5.40
CA VAL A 8 -5.22 -17.34 -3.99
C VAL A 8 -5.03 -15.90 -3.48
N VAL A 9 -4.36 -15.05 -4.27
CA VAL A 9 -4.09 -13.66 -3.91
C VAL A 9 -5.38 -12.83 -3.90
N ASP A 10 -6.23 -12.96 -4.92
CA ASP A 10 -7.51 -12.25 -4.99
C ASP A 10 -8.44 -12.63 -3.81
N ALA A 11 -8.50 -13.92 -3.45
CA ALA A 11 -9.24 -14.35 -2.27
C ALA A 11 -8.63 -13.82 -0.97
N ALA A 12 -7.30 -13.73 -0.87
CA ALA A 12 -6.63 -13.13 0.29
C ALA A 12 -6.91 -11.63 0.42
N VAL A 13 -6.93 -10.89 -0.70
CA VAL A 13 -7.38 -9.49 -0.74
C VAL A 13 -8.83 -9.37 -0.27
N GLY A 14 -9.72 -10.26 -0.72
CA GLY A 14 -11.11 -10.30 -0.27
C GLY A 14 -11.25 -10.54 1.23
N VAL A 15 -10.47 -11.48 1.79
CA VAL A 15 -10.44 -11.73 3.24
C VAL A 15 -9.90 -10.53 4.01
N LEU A 16 -8.83 -9.89 3.53
CA LEU A 16 -8.29 -8.68 4.14
C LEU A 16 -9.32 -7.54 4.14
N ALA A 17 -9.98 -7.32 3.00
CA ALA A 17 -11.01 -6.29 2.85
C ALA A 17 -12.22 -6.51 3.79
N GLY A 18 -12.62 -7.77 3.99
CA GLY A 18 -13.80 -8.10 4.80
C GLY A 18 -13.53 -8.26 6.30
N PHE A 19 -12.34 -8.72 6.69
CA PHE A 19 -12.05 -9.15 8.06
C PHE A 19 -10.76 -8.58 8.66
N GLY A 20 -9.92 -7.92 7.87
CA GLY A 20 -8.63 -7.41 8.33
C GLY A 20 -7.53 -8.48 8.42
N LEU A 21 -6.33 -8.03 8.75
CA LEU A 21 -5.09 -8.81 8.69
C LEU A 21 -5.01 -9.88 9.79
N ALA A 22 -5.59 -9.59 10.95
CA ALA A 22 -5.67 -10.53 12.07
C ALA A 22 -6.42 -11.81 11.69
N ASP A 23 -7.47 -11.68 10.89
CA ASP A 23 -8.31 -12.79 10.43
C ASP A 23 -7.80 -13.49 9.17
N LEU A 24 -6.93 -12.83 8.39
CA LEU A 24 -6.27 -13.42 7.23
C LEU A 24 -5.28 -14.52 7.65
N SER A 25 -5.78 -15.75 7.76
CA SER A 25 -4.97 -16.95 8.04
C SER A 25 -5.02 -17.93 6.87
N MET A 26 -3.96 -18.76 6.72
CA MET A 26 -3.93 -19.82 5.71
C MET A 26 -5.14 -20.77 5.80
N ARG A 27 -5.62 -21.03 7.03
CA ARG A 27 -6.82 -21.85 7.27
C ARG A 27 -8.10 -21.16 6.83
N ARG A 28 -8.26 -19.86 7.11
CA ARG A 28 -9.42 -19.10 6.63
C ARG A 28 -9.42 -19.05 5.11
N LEU A 29 -8.30 -18.69 4.51
CA LEU A 29 -8.15 -18.61 3.06
C LEU A 29 -8.50 -19.94 2.37
N ALA A 30 -8.03 -21.06 2.91
CA ALA A 30 -8.36 -22.38 2.37
C ALA A 30 -9.87 -22.67 2.42
N ARG A 31 -10.56 -22.25 3.49
CA ARG A 31 -12.02 -22.38 3.61
C ARG A 31 -12.76 -21.50 2.61
N GLU A 32 -12.34 -20.25 2.43
CA GLU A 32 -12.96 -19.33 1.46
C GLU A 32 -12.82 -19.84 0.02
N LEU A 33 -11.72 -20.53 -0.28
CA LEU A 33 -11.46 -21.13 -1.59
C LEU A 33 -12.02 -22.56 -1.75
N ASP A 34 -12.65 -23.13 -0.71
CA ASP A 34 -13.10 -24.53 -0.66
C ASP A 34 -12.00 -25.56 -1.03
N VAL A 35 -10.79 -25.36 -0.48
CA VAL A 35 -9.64 -26.25 -0.70
C VAL A 35 -8.99 -26.69 0.62
N GLN A 36 -8.15 -27.71 0.54
CA GLN A 36 -7.27 -28.09 1.65
C GLN A 36 -6.14 -27.07 1.80
N VAL A 37 -5.70 -26.77 3.03
CA VAL A 37 -4.59 -25.83 3.30
C VAL A 37 -3.31 -26.23 2.55
N GLY A 38 -3.06 -27.54 2.42
CA GLY A 38 -1.93 -28.06 1.65
C GLY A 38 -1.92 -27.63 0.18
N ALA A 39 -3.10 -27.39 -0.42
CA ALA A 39 -3.22 -26.89 -1.80
C ALA A 39 -2.66 -25.47 -1.95
N LEU A 40 -2.85 -24.61 -0.93
CA LEU A 40 -2.36 -23.23 -0.96
C LEU A 40 -0.83 -23.17 -1.02
N TYR A 41 -0.15 -24.09 -0.32
CA TYR A 41 1.32 -24.10 -0.23
C TYR A 41 2.03 -24.43 -1.55
N TRP A 42 1.30 -24.94 -2.55
CA TRP A 42 1.82 -25.07 -3.92
C TRP A 42 1.90 -23.73 -4.66
N HIS A 43 1.17 -22.70 -4.19
CA HIS A 43 1.11 -21.39 -4.82
C HIS A 43 1.86 -20.30 -4.03
N VAL A 44 1.84 -20.40 -2.70
CA VAL A 44 2.49 -19.44 -1.78
C VAL A 44 3.14 -20.20 -0.62
N LYS A 45 4.44 -20.01 -0.37
CA LYS A 45 5.14 -20.87 0.60
C LYS A 45 4.72 -20.66 2.05
N ASN A 46 4.27 -19.46 2.39
CA ASN A 46 3.83 -19.09 3.73
C ASN A 46 2.95 -17.83 3.70
N LYS A 47 2.41 -17.46 4.87
CA LYS A 47 1.57 -16.26 5.02
C LYS A 47 2.33 -14.99 4.62
N GLN A 48 3.61 -14.89 4.94
CA GLN A 48 4.40 -13.69 4.66
C GLN A 48 4.63 -13.48 3.16
N GLU A 49 4.97 -14.54 2.40
CA GLU A 49 5.05 -14.46 0.92
C GLU A 49 3.68 -14.10 0.32
N LEU A 50 2.58 -14.66 0.84
CA LEU A 50 1.23 -14.26 0.43
C LEU A 50 0.97 -12.76 0.68
N LEU A 51 1.40 -12.22 1.82
CA LEU A 51 1.21 -10.80 2.13
C LEU A 51 2.02 -9.87 1.20
N VAL A 52 3.18 -10.31 0.71
CA VAL A 52 3.90 -9.59 -0.35
C VAL A 52 3.06 -9.53 -1.62
N ASP A 53 2.48 -10.66 -2.03
CA ASP A 53 1.63 -10.70 -3.22
C ASP A 53 0.34 -9.87 -3.05
N VAL A 54 -0.26 -9.89 -1.86
CA VAL A 54 -1.41 -9.04 -1.53
C VAL A 54 -1.02 -7.56 -1.63
N ALA A 55 0.11 -7.15 -1.07
CA ALA A 55 0.60 -5.77 -1.19
C ALA A 55 0.81 -5.36 -2.66
N ALA A 56 1.47 -6.22 -3.44
CA ALA A 56 1.67 -6.00 -4.87
C ALA A 56 0.31 -5.90 -5.61
N ARG A 57 -0.67 -6.74 -5.26
CA ARG A 57 -2.01 -6.71 -5.85
C ARG A 57 -2.79 -5.44 -5.50
N LEU A 58 -2.69 -4.94 -4.26
CA LEU A 58 -3.32 -3.69 -3.84
C LEU A 58 -2.76 -2.49 -4.60
N LEU A 59 -1.47 -2.50 -4.90
CA LEU A 59 -0.78 -1.42 -5.60
C LEU A 59 -0.79 -1.59 -7.13
N GLY A 60 -1.01 -2.79 -7.64
CA GLY A 60 -0.88 -3.13 -9.07
C GLY A 60 -1.96 -2.55 -9.99
N GLY A 61 -3.00 -1.93 -9.44
CA GLY A 61 -3.97 -1.15 -10.22
C GLY A 61 -3.54 0.30 -10.47
N ILE A 62 -2.43 0.74 -9.87
CA ILE A 62 -1.87 2.07 -10.08
C ILE A 62 -1.10 2.04 -11.40
N GLU A 63 -1.55 2.82 -12.37
CA GLU A 63 -0.82 3.00 -13.61
C GLU A 63 0.42 3.87 -13.38
N HIS A 64 1.50 3.55 -14.07
CA HIS A 64 2.60 4.49 -14.22
C HIS A 64 2.04 5.75 -14.89
N LEU A 65 2.22 6.92 -14.26
CA LEU A 65 1.53 8.14 -14.64
C LEU A 65 1.74 8.49 -16.13
N PRO A 66 0.71 8.99 -16.84
CA PRO A 66 0.80 9.31 -18.26
C PRO A 66 1.61 10.58 -18.54
N ASP A 67 2.30 10.60 -19.69
CA ASP A 67 3.16 11.65 -20.29
C ASP A 67 2.54 13.06 -20.44
N ALA A 68 1.32 13.31 -19.95
CA ALA A 68 0.59 14.55 -20.18
C ALA A 68 1.11 15.69 -19.27
N ALA A 69 2.28 16.23 -19.61
CA ALA A 69 2.82 17.53 -19.17
C ALA A 69 2.84 17.81 -17.66
N ALA A 70 2.91 16.79 -16.81
CA ALA A 70 3.16 16.95 -15.39
C ALA A 70 4.65 17.19 -15.14
N THR A 71 4.98 18.20 -14.34
CA THR A 71 6.34 18.33 -13.79
C THR A 71 6.68 17.10 -12.95
N PRO A 72 7.97 16.72 -12.81
CA PRO A 72 8.35 15.61 -11.93
C PRO A 72 7.79 15.73 -10.51
N ARG A 73 7.68 16.95 -9.98
CA ARG A 73 7.05 17.24 -8.68
C ARG A 73 5.58 16.82 -8.66
N GLU A 74 4.78 17.26 -9.64
CA GLU A 74 3.36 16.89 -9.74
C GLU A 74 3.16 15.39 -9.92
N ALA A 75 4.10 14.72 -10.62
CA ALA A 75 4.09 13.27 -10.76
C ALA A 75 4.32 12.56 -9.40
N VAL A 76 5.28 13.03 -8.59
CA VAL A 76 5.49 12.51 -7.22
C VAL A 76 4.23 12.68 -6.36
N THR A 77 3.61 13.88 -6.37
CA THR A 77 2.37 14.13 -5.60
C THR A 77 1.21 13.25 -6.08
N SER A 78 1.06 13.09 -7.39
CA SER A 78 0.00 12.26 -7.98
C SER A 78 0.17 10.78 -7.62
N LEU A 79 1.40 10.26 -7.70
CA LEU A 79 1.68 8.86 -7.36
C LEU A 79 1.51 8.60 -5.86
N ALA A 80 1.99 9.51 -4.99
CA ALA A 80 1.77 9.41 -3.54
C ALA A 80 0.27 9.39 -3.19
N THR A 81 -0.53 10.22 -3.88
CA THR A 81 -1.99 10.28 -3.73
C THR A 81 -2.66 8.99 -4.21
N ALA A 82 -2.24 8.44 -5.35
CA ALA A 82 -2.76 7.18 -5.88
C ALA A 82 -2.47 6.00 -4.95
N ILE A 83 -1.25 5.91 -4.40
CA ILE A 83 -0.88 4.88 -3.42
C ILE A 83 -1.78 5.00 -2.19
N ARG A 84 -1.94 6.20 -1.63
CA ARG A 84 -2.82 6.41 -0.48
C ARG A 84 -4.26 5.99 -0.80
N ALA A 85 -4.78 6.38 -1.95
CA ALA A 85 -6.15 6.08 -2.36
C ALA A 85 -6.40 4.58 -2.56
N ALA A 86 -5.42 3.83 -3.06
CA ALA A 86 -5.51 2.37 -3.21
C ALA A 86 -5.55 1.65 -1.86
N LEU A 87 -4.83 2.16 -0.86
CA LEU A 87 -4.69 1.52 0.45
C LEU A 87 -5.79 1.90 1.44
N ALA A 88 -6.25 3.16 1.41
CA ALA A 88 -7.18 3.70 2.39
C ALA A 88 -8.47 2.86 2.62
N PRO A 89 -9.12 2.28 1.58
CA PRO A 89 -10.33 1.50 1.75
C PRO A 89 -10.13 0.09 2.32
N VAL A 90 -8.89 -0.44 2.30
CA VAL A 90 -8.61 -1.83 2.64
C VAL A 90 -8.04 -1.92 4.06
N PRO A 91 -8.74 -2.55 5.02
CA PRO A 91 -8.28 -2.66 6.40
C PRO A 91 -6.86 -3.22 6.51
N ASP A 92 -6.07 -2.65 7.42
CA ASP A 92 -4.71 -3.07 7.76
C ASP A 92 -3.72 -3.08 6.55
N SER A 93 -4.11 -2.47 5.42
CA SER A 93 -3.29 -2.38 4.21
C SER A 93 -1.95 -1.69 4.44
N ALA A 94 -1.90 -0.70 5.35
CA ALA A 94 -0.66 -0.01 5.71
C ALA A 94 0.36 -0.97 6.34
N GLU A 95 -0.10 -1.89 7.20
CA GLU A 95 0.76 -2.90 7.83
C GLU A 95 1.23 -3.94 6.80
N VAL A 96 0.33 -4.37 5.91
CA VAL A 96 0.65 -5.31 4.83
C VAL A 96 1.72 -4.75 3.89
N VAL A 97 1.58 -3.48 3.46
CA VAL A 97 2.56 -2.82 2.61
C VAL A 97 3.89 -2.59 3.33
N GLN A 98 3.87 -2.21 4.61
CA GLN A 98 5.09 -2.04 5.40
C GLN A 98 5.89 -3.36 5.52
N LEU A 99 5.20 -4.47 5.75
CA LEU A 99 5.80 -5.81 5.77
C LEU A 99 6.41 -6.13 4.40
N ALA A 100 5.63 -5.99 3.33
CA ALA A 100 6.07 -6.32 1.98
C ALA A 100 7.28 -5.48 1.53
N GLN A 101 7.27 -4.18 1.85
CA GLN A 101 8.39 -3.26 1.60
C GLN A 101 9.68 -3.71 2.30
N THR A 102 9.55 -4.27 3.51
CA THR A 102 10.70 -4.77 4.30
C THR A 102 11.24 -6.08 3.73
N MET A 103 10.35 -6.96 3.28
CA MET A 103 10.72 -8.29 2.80
C MET A 103 11.18 -8.31 1.35
N GLN A 104 10.44 -7.66 0.46
CA GLN A 104 10.59 -7.71 -0.99
C GLN A 104 10.26 -6.35 -1.62
N PRO A 105 11.11 -5.32 -1.42
CA PRO A 105 10.88 -3.97 -1.93
C PRO A 105 10.61 -3.93 -3.45
N ALA A 106 11.27 -4.80 -4.21
CA ALA A 106 11.15 -4.86 -5.67
C ALA A 106 9.78 -5.37 -6.17
N ALA A 107 8.97 -5.98 -5.30
CA ALA A 107 7.63 -6.44 -5.67
C ALA A 107 6.59 -5.30 -5.69
N LEU A 108 6.95 -4.10 -5.23
CA LEU A 108 6.04 -2.96 -5.08
C LEU A 108 6.37 -1.88 -6.12
N GLU A 109 5.98 -2.11 -7.37
CA GLU A 109 6.35 -1.25 -8.51
C GLU A 109 6.06 0.25 -8.29
N PRO A 110 4.88 0.66 -7.75
CA PRO A 110 4.65 2.09 -7.48
C PRO A 110 5.63 2.74 -6.51
N LEU A 111 6.24 1.97 -5.61
CA LEU A 111 7.27 2.49 -4.71
C LEU A 111 8.63 2.63 -5.40
N THR A 112 8.87 1.83 -6.43
CA THR A 112 10.04 1.95 -7.30
C THR A 112 9.89 3.21 -8.18
N TRP A 113 8.74 3.40 -8.82
CA TRP A 113 8.45 4.59 -9.63
C TRP A 113 8.53 5.87 -8.81
N LEU A 114 8.07 5.86 -7.55
CA LEU A 114 8.16 7.01 -6.66
C LEU A 114 9.62 7.46 -6.43
N ARG A 115 10.58 6.53 -6.39
CA ARG A 115 12.00 6.87 -6.32
C ARG A 115 12.51 7.45 -7.64
N GLU A 116 12.13 6.85 -8.76
CA GLU A 116 12.54 7.25 -10.10
C GLU A 116 12.07 8.69 -10.39
N LEU A 117 10.82 9.01 -10.06
CA LEU A 117 10.28 10.37 -10.19
C LEU A 117 11.01 11.40 -9.32
N LEU A 118 11.47 11.01 -8.12
CA LEU A 118 12.30 11.90 -7.29
C LEU A 118 13.66 12.16 -7.93
N GLU A 119 14.26 11.16 -8.58
CA GLU A 119 15.52 11.30 -9.32
C GLU A 119 15.35 12.18 -10.56
N GLU A 120 14.25 12.01 -11.29
CA GLU A 120 13.86 12.87 -12.42
C GLU A 120 13.59 14.32 -12.00
N ALA A 121 13.09 14.53 -10.78
CA ALA A 121 12.95 15.85 -10.18
C ALA A 121 14.28 16.50 -9.76
N GLY A 122 15.42 15.79 -9.90
CA GLY A 122 16.75 16.30 -9.56
C GLY A 122 17.23 15.96 -8.16
N VAL A 123 16.53 15.08 -7.43
CA VAL A 123 17.01 14.59 -6.12
C VAL A 123 18.13 13.58 -6.34
N ALA A 124 19.29 13.82 -5.73
CA ALA A 124 20.44 12.91 -5.84
C ALA A 124 20.09 11.46 -5.41
N PRO A 125 20.66 10.41 -6.04
CA PRO A 125 20.25 9.02 -5.82
C PRO A 125 20.24 8.53 -4.36
N GLN A 126 21.19 8.99 -3.54
CA GLN A 126 21.20 8.63 -2.11
C GLN A 126 20.05 9.29 -1.35
N ARG A 127 19.71 10.53 -1.72
CA ARG A 127 18.59 11.28 -1.12
C ARG A 127 17.24 10.79 -1.65
N SER A 128 17.14 10.31 -2.89
CA SER A 128 15.88 9.78 -3.45
C SER A 128 15.39 8.57 -2.65
N ALA A 129 16.29 7.68 -2.23
CA ALA A 129 15.96 6.53 -1.38
C ALA A 129 15.39 6.94 -0.01
N TRP A 130 15.98 7.96 0.63
CA TRP A 130 15.49 8.51 1.91
C TRP A 130 14.19 9.29 1.75
N ALA A 131 14.09 10.11 0.70
CA ALA A 131 12.88 10.86 0.36
C ALA A 131 11.69 9.92 0.09
N ARG A 132 11.90 8.87 -0.70
CA ARG A 132 10.90 7.81 -0.94
C ARG A 132 10.51 7.11 0.36
N HIS A 133 11.45 6.82 1.25
CA HIS A 133 11.14 6.24 2.56
C HIS A 133 10.30 7.20 3.43
N LEU A 134 10.64 8.49 3.45
CA LEU A 134 9.89 9.52 4.18
C LEU A 134 8.46 9.66 3.63
N LEU A 135 8.32 9.76 2.30
CA LEU A 135 7.01 9.80 1.64
C LEU A 135 6.19 8.55 1.94
N LEU A 136 6.79 7.36 1.87
CA LEU A 136 6.10 6.11 2.21
C LEU A 136 5.60 6.14 3.65
N ASN A 137 6.43 6.52 4.62
CA ASN A 137 6.01 6.59 6.03
C ASN A 137 4.86 7.60 6.23
N HIS A 138 4.89 8.73 5.51
CA HIS A 138 3.81 9.71 5.53
C HIS A 138 2.51 9.13 4.93
N ILE A 139 2.60 8.45 3.78
CA ILE A 139 1.46 7.76 3.14
C ILE A 139 0.86 6.73 4.10
N LEU A 140 1.68 5.79 4.60
CA LEU A 140 1.23 4.71 5.47
C LEU A 140 0.68 5.23 6.80
N GLY A 141 1.31 6.24 7.38
CA GLY A 141 0.83 6.91 8.60
C GLY A 141 -0.54 7.57 8.38
N SER A 142 -0.74 8.24 7.23
CA SER A 142 -2.02 8.85 6.90
C SER A 142 -3.14 7.81 6.68
N VAL A 143 -2.81 6.66 6.08
CA VAL A 143 -3.74 5.54 5.88
C VAL A 143 -4.11 4.91 7.23
N ALA A 144 -3.11 4.62 8.07
CA ALA A 144 -3.34 4.04 9.40
C ALA A 144 -4.22 4.96 10.26
N ALA A 145 -3.93 6.27 10.29
CA ALA A 145 -4.73 7.23 11.03
C ALA A 145 -6.19 7.30 10.54
N GLN A 146 -6.42 7.23 9.23
CA GLN A 146 -7.77 7.19 8.67
C GLN A 146 -8.50 5.90 9.08
N GLN A 147 -7.82 4.75 9.02
CA GLN A 147 -8.40 3.45 9.38
C GLN A 147 -8.72 3.34 10.87
N ASP A 148 -7.83 3.84 11.74
CA ASP A 148 -8.06 3.90 13.18
C ASP A 148 -9.27 4.77 13.53
N ARG A 149 -9.44 5.90 12.82
CA ARG A 149 -10.64 6.73 12.95
C ARG A 149 -11.89 5.98 12.52
N SER A 150 -11.91 5.36 11.34
CA SER A 150 -13.06 4.56 10.88
C SER A 150 -13.42 3.43 11.86
N ARG A 151 -12.42 2.77 12.44
CA ARG A 151 -12.63 1.73 13.47
C ARG A 151 -13.24 2.31 14.75
N LEU A 152 -12.76 3.46 15.21
CA LEU A 152 -13.29 4.14 16.40
C LEU A 152 -14.74 4.60 16.19
N GLU A 153 -15.05 5.17 15.04
CA GLU A 153 -16.39 5.61 14.67
C GLU A 153 -17.37 4.43 14.59
N ALA A 154 -16.93 3.28 14.06
CA ALA A 154 -17.75 2.08 13.97
C ALA A 154 -18.19 1.52 15.33
N VAL A 155 -17.45 1.82 16.41
CA VAL A 155 -17.82 1.46 17.79
C VAL A 155 -18.44 2.63 18.58
N GLY A 156 -18.81 3.71 17.90
CA GLY A 156 -19.45 4.88 18.50
C GLY A 156 -18.52 5.80 19.28
N GLY A 157 -17.20 5.65 19.12
CA GLY A 157 -16.22 6.53 19.74
C GLY A 157 -16.06 7.84 18.98
N THR A 158 -15.69 8.90 19.69
CA THR A 158 -15.32 10.20 19.11
C THR A 158 -13.81 10.38 19.17
N GLY A 159 -13.17 10.55 18.01
CA GLY A 159 -11.73 10.76 17.89
C GLY A 159 -11.31 12.24 17.96
N GLY A 160 -9.99 12.47 17.88
CA GLY A 160 -9.44 13.80 17.60
C GLY A 160 -9.82 14.31 16.20
N PRO A 161 -9.50 15.58 15.88
CA PRO A 161 -9.97 16.25 14.67
C PRO A 161 -9.61 15.46 13.41
N ASP A 162 -10.58 15.33 12.48
CA ASP A 162 -10.31 14.75 11.17
C ASP A 162 -9.52 15.74 10.32
N LEU A 163 -8.23 15.44 10.17
CA LEU A 163 -7.32 16.22 9.35
C LEU A 163 -7.47 15.91 7.85
N GLY A 164 -8.17 14.82 7.51
CA GLY A 164 -8.57 14.48 6.16
C GLY A 164 -7.43 14.33 5.16
N THR A 165 -7.79 14.49 3.88
CA THR A 165 -6.85 14.48 2.74
C THR A 165 -5.98 15.73 2.69
N ASP A 166 -6.41 16.83 3.28
CA ASP A 166 -5.72 18.12 3.22
C ASP A 166 -4.41 18.08 4.00
N ALA A 167 -4.40 17.48 5.20
CA ALA A 167 -3.16 17.30 5.95
C ALA A 167 -2.19 16.32 5.27
N PHE A 168 -2.72 15.31 4.58
CA PHE A 168 -1.88 14.44 3.75
C PHE A 168 -1.22 15.23 2.62
N ALA A 169 -2.00 15.97 1.83
CA ALA A 169 -1.50 16.77 0.72
C ALA A 169 -0.48 17.82 1.20
N TRP A 170 -0.80 18.56 2.28
CA TRP A 170 0.12 19.52 2.88
C TRP A 170 1.44 18.87 3.32
N GLY A 171 1.39 17.67 3.91
CA GLY A 171 2.59 16.93 4.30
C GLY A 171 3.44 16.49 3.11
N VAL A 172 2.81 16.07 1.99
CA VAL A 172 3.54 15.77 0.74
C VAL A 172 4.25 17.02 0.24
N GLU A 173 3.53 18.13 0.07
CA GLU A 173 4.13 19.39 -0.41
C GLU A 173 5.26 19.88 0.50
N THR A 174 5.08 19.78 1.83
CA THR A 174 6.12 20.13 2.82
C THR A 174 7.38 19.28 2.64
N ILE A 175 7.23 17.98 2.36
CA ILE A 175 8.37 17.09 2.10
C ILE A 175 9.08 17.51 0.80
N LEU A 176 8.33 17.78 -0.27
CA LEU A 176 8.90 18.17 -1.58
C LEU A 176 9.62 19.52 -1.49
N ASP A 177 9.02 20.51 -0.83
CA ASP A 177 9.65 21.80 -0.54
C ASP A 177 10.98 21.64 0.21
N GLY A 178 11.01 20.76 1.22
CA GLY A 178 12.23 20.45 1.98
C GLY A 178 13.30 19.72 1.16
N LEU A 179 12.93 19.08 0.06
CA LEU A 179 13.86 18.48 -0.89
C LEU A 179 14.40 19.50 -1.91
N GLY A 180 13.72 20.63 -2.06
CA GLY A 180 14.08 21.71 -2.99
C GLY A 180 13.64 21.45 -4.43
N ILE A 181 12.62 20.60 -4.61
CA ILE A 181 12.01 20.27 -5.91
C ILE A 181 10.57 20.73 -5.94
#